data_AF-A0A3D5UL22-F1
#
_entry.id   AF-A0A3D5UL22-F1
#
_cell.length_a   1.000
_cell.length_b   1.000
_cell.length_c   1.000
_cell.angle_alpha   90.00
_cell.angle_beta   90.00
_cell.angle_gamma   90.00
#
_symmetry.space_group_name_H-M   'P 1'
#
loop_
_entity.id
_entity.type
_entity.pdbx_description
1 polymer ?
#
loop_
_entity_poly.entity_id
_entity_poly.type
_entity_poly.pdbx_seq_one_letter_code
_entity_poly.pdbx_strand_id
1 'polypeptide(L)'
;MRRGDFPLTGIDLNRKEALVEYLLIELSRRFEHKQRSALKKVINATGIVLHTNLGRAPLPKESIDKVAEVSSGYSNLEYDLGKGARGSRYNHLEQDLCSLTGAQAALVVNNNAAAVFLALHTFA
;
A
#
# COMPACT_ATOMS: atom_id res chain seq x y z
N MET A 1 -0.32 -22.44 3.44
CA MET A 1 -0.39 -23.43 4.52
C MET A 1 -1.86 -23.52 4.93
N ARG A 2 -2.53 -24.64 4.62
CA ARG A 2 -3.99 -24.77 4.84
C ARG A 2 -4.27 -25.06 6.32
N ARG A 3 -5.49 -24.79 6.80
CA ARG A 3 -5.99 -25.29 8.08
C ARG A 3 -5.99 -26.83 7.99
N GLY A 4 -5.02 -27.51 8.62
CA GLY A 4 -5.01 -28.98 8.67
C GLY A 4 -3.63 -29.65 8.61
N ASP A 5 -2.57 -28.97 8.19
CA ASP A 5 -1.27 -29.61 7.93
C ASP A 5 -0.35 -29.64 9.16
N PHE A 6 -0.83 -30.12 10.31
CA PHE A 6 0.06 -30.57 11.38
C PHE A 6 -0.28 -32.01 11.71
N PRO A 7 0.68 -32.95 11.61
CA PRO A 7 0.39 -34.31 11.97
C PRO A 7 0.25 -34.33 13.50
N LEU A 8 -0.97 -34.56 13.99
CA LEU A 8 -1.25 -34.92 15.39
C LEU A 8 -0.61 -36.26 15.79
N THR A 9 0.29 -36.80 14.96
CA THR A 9 0.91 -38.10 15.14
C THR A 9 1.88 -38.01 16.31
N GLY A 10 1.43 -38.42 17.48
CA GLY A 10 2.29 -38.69 18.65
C GLY A 10 1.96 -37.92 19.93
N ILE A 11 0.99 -36.98 19.93
CA ILE A 11 0.60 -36.25 21.15
C ILE A 11 -0.65 -36.90 21.74
N ASP A 12 -0.52 -37.55 22.91
CA ASP A 12 -1.67 -38.04 23.67
C ASP A 12 -2.37 -36.88 24.39
N LEU A 13 -3.42 -36.34 23.76
CA LEU A 13 -4.20 -35.21 24.27
C LEU A 13 -4.97 -35.52 25.57
N ASN A 14 -5.02 -36.79 26.01
CA ASN A 14 -5.63 -37.16 27.30
C ASN A 14 -4.71 -36.85 28.48
N ARG A 15 -3.41 -36.62 28.23
CA ARG A 15 -2.45 -36.21 29.26
C ARG A 15 -2.42 -34.69 29.36
N LYS A 16 -2.65 -34.15 30.57
CA LYS A 16 -2.69 -32.71 30.83
C LYS A 16 -1.45 -31.99 30.33
N GLU A 17 -0.25 -32.54 30.57
CA GLU A 17 1.00 -31.93 30.12
C GLU A 17 1.07 -31.81 28.58
N ALA A 18 0.70 -32.88 27.87
CA ALA A 18 0.71 -32.92 26.41
C ALA A 18 -0.34 -31.97 25.78
N LEU A 19 -1.51 -31.83 26.42
CA LEU A 19 -2.52 -30.87 26.01
C LEU A 19 -2.05 -29.42 26.19
N VAL A 20 -1.40 -29.09 27.31
CA VAL A 20 -0.84 -27.75 27.55
C VAL A 20 0.23 -27.41 26.52
N GLU A 21 1.14 -28.35 26.23
CA GLU A 21 2.19 -28.17 25.22
C GLU A 21 1.59 -27.90 23.83
N TYR A 22 0.59 -28.69 23.42
CA TYR A 22 -0.13 -28.48 22.16
C TYR A 22 -0.79 -27.10 22.10
N LEU A 23 -1.48 -26.69 23.17
CA LEU A 23 -2.14 -25.39 23.23
C LEU A 23 -1.14 -24.24 23.11
N LEU A 24 0.03 -24.33 23.75
CA LEU A 24 1.06 -23.30 23.66
C LEU A 24 1.63 -23.17 22.24
N ILE A 25 1.85 -24.30 21.56
CA ILE A 25 2.32 -24.32 20.16
C ILE A 25 1.28 -23.68 19.24
N GLU A 26 0.01 -24.10 19.35
CA GLU A 26 -1.05 -23.61 18.48
C GLU A 26 -1.41 -22.14 18.76
N LEU A 27 -1.38 -21.71 20.02
CA LEU A 27 -1.57 -20.30 20.40
C LEU A 27 -0.43 -19.43 19.87
N SER A 28 0.83 -19.84 20.06
CA SER A 28 1.99 -19.12 19.54
C SER A 28 1.90 -18.96 18.02
N ARG A 29 1.59 -20.05 17.31
CA ARG A 29 1.41 -20.03 15.85
C ARG A 29 0.30 -19.09 15.40
N ARG A 30 -0.86 -19.12 16.07
CA ARG A 30 -1.97 -18.22 15.75
C ARG A 30 -1.62 -16.77 16.03
N PHE A 31 -0.89 -16.51 17.10
CA PHE A 31 -0.41 -15.19 17.46
C PHE A 31 0.57 -14.66 16.43
N GLU A 32 1.57 -15.44 16.04
CA GLU A 32 2.49 -15.11 14.95
C GLU A 32 1.76 -14.86 13.63
N HIS A 33 0.76 -15.68 13.31
CA HIS A 33 -0.01 -15.50 12.07
C HIS A 33 -0.80 -14.20 12.08
N LYS A 34 -1.38 -13.83 13.23
CA LYS A 34 -2.13 -12.57 13.41
C LYS A 34 -1.22 -11.34 13.46
N GLN A 35 0.01 -11.47 13.95
CA GLN A 35 0.97 -10.36 13.96
C GLN A 35 1.50 -10.00 12.57
N ARG A 36 1.45 -10.94 11.61
CA ARG A 36 1.91 -10.67 10.25
C ARG A 36 0.95 -9.71 9.54
N SER A 37 1.49 -8.67 8.91
CA SER A 37 0.73 -7.79 8.01
C SER A 37 -0.04 -8.61 6.97
N ALA A 38 -1.29 -8.23 6.70
CA ALA A 38 -2.10 -8.80 5.64
C ALA A 38 -1.46 -8.56 4.26
N LEU A 39 -0.82 -7.40 4.09
CA LEU A 39 -0.05 -7.07 2.88
C LEU A 39 1.40 -7.53 3.06
N LYS A 40 1.90 -8.29 2.07
CA LYS A 40 3.26 -8.82 2.05
C LYS A 40 3.88 -8.60 0.68
N LYS A 41 5.20 -8.37 0.66
CA LYS A 41 5.98 -8.40 -0.56
C LYS A 41 5.90 -9.79 -1.18
N VAL A 42 5.78 -9.85 -2.50
CA VAL A 42 5.73 -11.08 -3.29
C VAL A 42 6.76 -11.03 -4.41
N ILE A 43 7.11 -12.20 -4.96
CA ILE A 43 7.94 -12.32 -6.16
C ILE A 43 6.99 -12.56 -7.34
N ASN A 44 7.00 -11.68 -8.33
CA ASN A 44 6.22 -11.86 -9.55
C ASN A 44 6.97 -12.75 -10.54
N ALA A 45 6.53 -13.99 -10.70
CA ALA A 45 7.07 -14.96 -11.66
C ALA A 45 6.14 -15.18 -12.88
N THR A 46 5.13 -14.33 -13.07
CA THR A 46 4.12 -14.50 -14.14
C THR A 46 4.59 -13.96 -15.50
N GLY A 47 5.63 -13.13 -15.54
CA GLY A 47 6.04 -12.38 -16.73
C GLY A 47 5.15 -11.17 -17.05
N ILE A 48 4.04 -10.95 -16.33
CA ILE A 48 3.16 -9.79 -16.51
C ILE A 48 3.75 -8.59 -15.76
N VAL A 49 4.16 -7.55 -16.50
CA VAL A 49 4.75 -6.33 -15.93
C VAL A 49 3.72 -5.54 -15.12
N LEU A 50 2.61 -5.13 -15.74
CA LEU A 50 1.52 -4.41 -15.07
C LEU A 50 0.47 -5.37 -14.53
N HIS A 51 0.81 -6.05 -13.44
CA HIS A 51 -0.08 -7.05 -12.86
C HIS A 51 -1.09 -6.40 -11.90
N THR A 52 -2.36 -6.33 -12.29
CA THR A 52 -3.43 -5.68 -11.50
C THR A 52 -3.58 -6.25 -10.10
N ASN A 53 -3.58 -7.58 -9.96
CA ASN A 53 -3.72 -8.23 -8.65
C ASN A 53 -2.47 -8.10 -7.74
N LEU A 54 -1.30 -7.80 -8.31
CA LEU A 54 -0.04 -7.66 -7.54
C LEU A 54 0.34 -6.19 -7.29
N GLY A 55 -0.56 -5.25 -7.58
CA GLY A 55 -0.35 -3.83 -7.28
C GLY A 55 0.22 -3.00 -8.44
N ARG A 56 0.11 -3.45 -9.69
CA ARG A 56 0.54 -2.72 -10.90
C ARG A 56 2.05 -2.40 -10.88
N ALA A 57 2.43 -1.14 -11.10
CA ALA A 57 3.81 -0.73 -11.23
C ALA A 57 4.47 -0.61 -9.84
N PRO A 58 5.58 -1.32 -9.57
CA PRO A 58 6.39 -1.07 -8.39
C PRO A 58 7.07 0.30 -8.50
N LEU A 59 7.28 0.96 -7.35
CA LEU A 59 7.99 2.23 -7.30
C LEU A 59 9.51 2.02 -7.20
N PRO A 60 10.33 2.87 -7.85
CA PRO A 60 11.77 2.85 -7.64
C PRO A 60 12.11 3.27 -6.21
N LYS A 61 13.26 2.82 -5.71
CA LYS A 61 13.70 3.07 -4.33
C LYS A 61 13.74 4.56 -3.98
N GLU A 62 14.23 5.40 -4.89
CA GLU A 62 14.31 6.84 -4.71
C GLU A 62 12.93 7.48 -4.42
N SER A 63 11.89 7.08 -5.14
CA SER A 63 10.52 7.57 -4.90
C SER A 63 9.99 7.12 -3.54
N ILE A 64 10.28 5.87 -3.14
CA ILE A 64 9.87 5.35 -1.82
C ILE A 64 10.58 6.13 -0.71
N ASP A 65 11.87 6.35 -0.84
CA ASP A 65 12.68 7.08 0.13
C ASP A 65 12.18 8.53 0.27
N LYS A 66 11.82 9.20 -0.85
CA LYS A 66 11.26 10.56 -0.82
C LYS A 66 9.88 10.62 -0.17
N VAL A 67 9.01 9.64 -0.44
CA VAL A 67 7.70 9.55 0.23
C VAL A 67 7.88 9.35 1.73
N ALA A 68 8.80 8.48 2.15
CA ALA A 68 9.10 8.25 3.56
C ALA A 68 9.62 9.53 4.25
N GLU A 69 10.56 10.23 3.60
CA GLU A 69 11.08 11.52 4.08
C GLU A 69 9.96 12.54 4.31
N VAL A 70 9.17 12.85 3.27
CA VAL A 70 8.12 13.88 3.32
C VAL A 70 6.95 13.50 4.25
N SER A 71 6.66 12.20 4.38
CA SER A 71 5.55 11.71 5.22
C SER A 71 5.91 11.59 6.71
N SER A 72 7.19 11.69 7.06
CA SER A 72 7.66 11.55 8.45
C SER A 72 7.44 12.80 9.31
N GLY A 73 7.06 13.92 8.71
CA GLY A 73 6.86 15.20 9.39
C GLY A 73 5.93 16.15 8.64
N TYR A 74 6.00 17.44 8.99
CA TYR A 74 5.28 18.49 8.26
C TYR A 74 5.89 18.75 6.89
N SER A 75 5.05 19.14 5.94
CA SER A 75 5.47 19.51 4.60
C SER A 75 4.72 20.75 4.11
N ASN A 76 5.21 21.36 3.04
CA ASN A 76 4.58 22.48 2.34
C ASN A 76 3.39 22.05 1.46
N LEU A 77 2.69 20.97 1.82
CA LEU A 77 1.66 20.34 0.99
C LEU A 77 0.59 21.33 0.51
N GLU A 78 0.12 22.21 1.40
CA GLU A 78 -0.83 23.29 1.10
C GLU A 78 -0.27 24.66 1.54
N TYR A 79 1.04 24.85 1.46
CA TYR A 79 1.69 26.08 1.89
C TYR A 79 2.69 26.57 0.86
N ASP A 80 2.56 27.83 0.44
CA ASP A 80 3.47 28.47 -0.50
C ASP A 80 4.58 29.17 0.29
N LEU A 81 5.81 28.65 0.18
CA LEU A 81 6.98 29.18 0.88
C LEU A 81 7.40 30.56 0.38
N GLY A 82 7.13 30.91 -0.88
CA GLY A 82 7.45 32.22 -1.45
C GLY A 82 6.48 33.30 -0.97
N LYS A 83 5.21 32.94 -0.76
CA LYS A 83 4.16 33.87 -0.29
C LYS A 83 3.96 33.87 1.22
N GLY A 84 4.45 32.85 1.94
CA GLY A 84 4.21 32.70 3.37
C GLY A 84 2.72 32.51 3.71
N ALA A 85 1.96 31.85 2.82
CA ALA A 85 0.52 31.74 2.93
C ALA A 85 0.02 30.37 2.45
N ARG A 86 -1.27 30.09 2.70
CA ARG A 86 -1.92 28.86 2.19
C ARG A 86 -1.84 28.82 0.65
N GLY A 87 -1.41 27.68 0.14
CA GLY A 87 -1.32 27.37 -1.29
C GLY A 87 -2.18 26.17 -1.67
N SER A 88 -2.31 25.94 -2.99
CA SER A 88 -2.97 24.75 -3.53
C SER A 88 -1.97 23.62 -3.68
N ARG A 89 -2.32 22.42 -3.22
CA ARG A 89 -1.50 21.22 -3.40
C ARG A 89 -1.35 20.78 -4.86
N TYR A 90 -2.25 21.22 -5.75
CA TYR A 90 -2.20 20.87 -7.17
C TYR A 90 -1.05 21.56 -7.91
N ASN A 91 -0.62 22.73 -7.40
CA ASN A 91 0.44 23.52 -8.02
C ASN A 91 1.77 22.77 -8.07
N HIS A 92 2.00 21.81 -7.15
CA HIS A 92 3.24 21.03 -7.08
C HIS A 92 3.48 20.13 -8.31
N LEU A 93 2.44 19.77 -9.06
CA LEU A 93 2.54 18.86 -10.21
C LEU A 93 1.98 19.43 -11.52
N GLU A 94 1.16 20.48 -11.45
CA GLU A 94 0.53 21.06 -12.63
C GLU A 94 1.56 21.50 -13.68
N GLN A 95 2.61 22.21 -13.27
CA GLN A 95 3.64 22.71 -14.18
C GLN A 95 4.38 21.58 -14.90
N ASP A 96 4.78 20.53 -14.17
CA ASP A 96 5.46 19.37 -14.75
C ASP A 96 4.56 18.64 -15.74
N LEU A 97 3.29 18.44 -15.40
CA LEU A 97 2.32 17.79 -16.28
C LEU A 97 2.05 18.61 -17.54
N CYS A 98 1.88 19.93 -17.42
CA CYS A 98 1.74 20.84 -18.55
C CYS A 98 2.98 20.81 -19.45
N SER A 99 4.18 20.81 -18.86
CA SER A 99 5.44 20.72 -19.61
C SER A 99 5.58 19.40 -20.38
N LEU A 100 5.13 18.28 -19.80
CA LEU A 100 5.22 16.96 -20.44
C LEU A 100 4.17 16.77 -21.54
N THR A 101 3.00 17.38 -21.40
CA THR A 101 1.85 17.13 -22.29
C THR A 101 1.58 18.24 -23.29
N GLY A 102 2.08 19.46 -23.06
CA GLY A 102 1.74 20.66 -23.83
C GLY A 102 0.34 21.24 -23.50
N ALA A 103 -0.35 20.71 -22.49
CA ALA A 103 -1.65 21.19 -22.07
C ALA A 103 -1.56 22.56 -21.36
N GLN A 104 -2.62 23.36 -21.44
CA GLN A 104 -2.69 24.69 -20.82
C GLN A 104 -2.85 24.66 -19.29
N ALA A 105 -3.42 23.58 -18.76
CA ALA A 105 -3.63 23.33 -17.34
C ALA A 105 -3.73 21.82 -17.07
N ALA A 106 -3.47 21.40 -15.84
CA ALA A 106 -3.53 19.98 -15.46
C ALA A 106 -4.03 19.78 -14.02
N LEU A 107 -4.81 18.72 -13.81
CA LEU A 107 -5.33 18.33 -12.50
C LEU A 107 -5.11 16.85 -12.24
N VAL A 108 -4.60 16.51 -11.05
CA VAL A 108 -4.46 15.13 -10.58
C VAL A 108 -5.56 14.83 -9.58
N VAL A 109 -6.30 13.75 -9.83
CA VAL A 109 -7.29 13.19 -8.91
C VAL A 109 -6.86 11.79 -8.47
N ASN A 110 -7.60 11.20 -7.52
CA ASN A 110 -7.28 9.91 -6.92
C ASN A 110 -6.92 8.81 -7.94
N ASN A 111 -7.73 8.64 -8.98
CA ASN A 111 -7.47 7.69 -10.06
C ASN A 111 -8.22 8.08 -11.34
N ASN A 112 -7.98 7.34 -12.43
CA ASN A 112 -8.63 7.61 -13.71
C ASN A 112 -10.17 7.48 -13.67
N ALA A 113 -10.73 6.58 -12.87
CA ALA A 113 -12.18 6.44 -12.75
C ALA A 113 -12.82 7.71 -12.15
N ALA A 114 -12.19 8.28 -11.12
CA ALA A 114 -12.59 9.57 -10.56
C ALA A 114 -12.41 10.72 -11.58
N ALA A 115 -11.38 10.67 -12.42
CA ALA A 115 -11.17 11.67 -13.47
C ALA A 115 -12.30 11.66 -14.50
N VAL A 116 -12.70 10.47 -14.98
CA VAL A 116 -13.83 10.31 -15.90
C VAL A 116 -15.12 10.80 -15.26
N PHE A 117 -15.40 10.40 -14.02
CA PHE A 117 -16.59 10.84 -13.29
C PHE A 117 -16.62 12.37 -13.14
N LEU A 118 -15.51 12.97 -12.72
CA LEU A 118 -15.41 14.42 -12.55
C LEU A 118 -15.63 15.16 -13.87
N ALA A 119 -14.98 14.71 -14.95
CA ALA A 119 -15.13 15.33 -16.27
C ALA A 119 -16.59 15.28 -16.75
N LEU A 120 -17.26 14.13 -16.62
CA LEU A 120 -18.67 14.01 -17.00
C LEU A 120 -19.57 14.84 -16.10
N HIS A 121 -19.41 14.76 -14.77
CA HIS A 121 -20.26 15.49 -13.83
C HIS A 121 -20.12 17.01 -13.97
N THR A 122 -18.94 17.51 -14.35
CA THR A 122 -18.69 18.96 -14.47
C THR A 122 -19.10 19.52 -15.84
N PHE A 123 -19.01 18.74 -16.92
CA PHE A 123 -19.15 19.26 -18.29
C PHE A 123 -20.24 18.61 -19.15
N ALA A 124 -20.81 17.46 -18.77
CA ALA A 124 -21.90 16.79 -19.49
C ALA A 124 -23.27 17.15 -18.87
#